data_AF-A0A812W0F1-F1
#
_entry.id   AF-A0A812W0F1-F1
#
_cell.length_a   1.000
_cell.length_b   1.000
_cell.length_c   1.000
_cell.angle_alpha   90.00
_cell.angle_beta   90.00
_cell.angle_gamma   90.00
#
_symmetry.space_group_name_H-M   'P 1'
#
loop_
_entity.id
_entity.type
_entity.pdbx_description
1 polymer ?
#
loop_
_entity_poly.entity_id
_entity_poly.type
_entity_poly.pdbx_seq_one_letter_code
_entity_poly.pdbx_strand_id
1 'polypeptide(L)'
;MRKHFPEVLNGMNLVAIDTLHLFPTALECAKLVEEKYAKQALWKLPKGITTKDEFIAKYGDCEELDSADFDFVSKVEPFQRALEECEKDILITGRRMDQAAQRIKLDVWEDQKRTLNPMANFSWQDIIDYVDKEGVPVNAGHNWAFRCDAPIEATSRHLPDLPWTKVDLGKPFWRCTEAEIKGDPKAAITYVFKSFGDMHTTVPVEPHESERAGRFVRQAKTECGIHTRTTFAGAPHGGSLVDLMVKDPADIKSLTASAVKTIELNERQACDVFCLLSGAFSPLTGFMEESAYNSVVKDMRLPEKQLFGLPVTFDLPEVDGINKGDKLLLKWKGQDVAVLEASSIWKPNKVVEAKECYGTSSLEHPTVASLVQEIGKYYIGGRMHGFELPKFGYTTQTPAEVRATLPENKQVVAFQNRNPIHRAHFELLICAQKDVKDSILLVHPTCGPTQPGDIDGLVRIQTYEALKTETEKEYPMFRWAYLPYSMKMAGPREAIQHMIIRKNYGATHFIIGRDMAGTKSTIDGEDFYGAYDAQETGKKYSAELGVTVTHYENMVYVGPEEGYVQD
;
A
#
# COMPACT_ATOMS: atom_id res chain seq x y z
N MET A 1 -0.23 22.86 -24.69
CA MET A 1 1.01 22.08 -24.93
C MET A 1 1.54 22.30 -26.33
N ARG A 2 0.94 21.77 -27.41
CA ARG A 2 1.53 21.83 -28.78
C ARG A 2 1.87 23.24 -29.30
N LYS A 3 1.00 24.21 -29.02
CA LYS A 3 1.21 25.62 -29.40
C LYS A 3 2.25 26.35 -28.54
N HIS A 4 2.46 25.92 -27.29
CA HIS A 4 3.17 26.71 -26.27
C HIS A 4 4.46 26.04 -25.77
N PHE A 5 4.57 24.71 -25.90
CA PHE A 5 5.66 23.88 -25.39
C PHE A 5 5.94 22.70 -26.35
N PRO A 6 6.31 22.97 -27.62
CA PRO A 6 6.54 21.90 -28.61
C PRO A 6 7.71 21.00 -28.23
N GLU A 7 8.75 21.54 -27.59
CA GLU A 7 9.92 20.79 -27.14
C GLU A 7 9.58 19.76 -26.06
N VAL A 8 8.69 20.11 -25.13
CA VAL A 8 8.17 19.19 -24.10
C VAL A 8 7.44 18.01 -24.76
N LEU A 9 6.63 18.25 -25.78
CA LEU A 9 5.93 17.18 -26.49
C LEU A 9 6.87 16.25 -27.27
N ASN A 10 7.97 16.79 -27.80
CA ASN A 10 8.98 16.01 -28.52
C ASN A 10 9.76 15.10 -27.55
N GLY A 11 10.03 15.55 -26.33
CA GLY A 11 10.71 14.76 -25.30
C GLY A 11 9.82 13.76 -24.55
N MET A 12 8.50 13.81 -24.70
CA MET A 12 7.60 12.88 -23.99
C MET A 12 7.72 11.45 -24.54
N ASN A 13 7.88 10.46 -23.66
CA ASN A 13 7.70 9.06 -24.04
C ASN A 13 6.23 8.65 -23.91
N LEU A 14 5.70 7.97 -24.93
CA LEU A 14 4.41 7.28 -24.82
C LEU A 14 4.70 5.85 -24.37
N VAL A 15 4.09 5.38 -23.29
CA VAL A 15 4.27 4.01 -22.78
C VAL A 15 2.94 3.27 -22.97
N ALA A 16 3.02 2.06 -23.51
CA ALA A 16 1.88 1.17 -23.66
C ALA A 16 2.21 -0.21 -23.07
N ILE A 17 1.24 -0.82 -22.39
CA ILE A 17 1.40 -2.13 -21.77
C ILE A 17 0.49 -3.11 -22.51
N ASP A 18 1.07 -4.16 -23.08
CA ASP A 18 0.33 -5.28 -23.63
C ASP A 18 0.31 -6.42 -22.61
N THR A 19 -0.85 -6.67 -22.03
CA THR A 19 -1.06 -7.76 -21.06
C THR A 19 -1.17 -9.12 -21.72
N LEU A 20 -1.17 -9.18 -23.06
CA LEU A 20 -1.51 -10.34 -23.89
C LEU A 20 -2.98 -10.78 -23.78
N HIS A 21 -3.79 -9.99 -23.07
CA HIS A 21 -5.20 -10.24 -22.79
C HIS A 21 -6.08 -9.03 -23.16
N LEU A 22 -5.54 -8.06 -23.90
CA LEU A 22 -6.28 -6.92 -24.42
C LEU A 22 -7.23 -7.35 -25.55
N PHE A 23 -8.29 -6.55 -25.77
CA PHE A 23 -9.13 -6.73 -26.95
C PHE A 23 -8.30 -6.50 -28.23
N PRO A 24 -8.47 -7.31 -29.28
CA PRO A 24 -7.81 -7.07 -30.57
C PRO A 24 -8.07 -5.66 -31.12
N THR A 25 -9.29 -5.16 -30.96
CA THR A 25 -9.69 -3.81 -31.38
C THR A 25 -8.99 -2.70 -30.57
N ALA A 26 -8.49 -2.99 -29.36
CA ALA A 26 -7.69 -2.05 -28.58
C ALA A 26 -6.27 -1.92 -29.16
N LEU A 27 -5.67 -3.03 -29.60
CA LEU A 27 -4.38 -3.03 -30.28
C LEU A 27 -4.47 -2.32 -31.65
N GLU A 28 -5.55 -2.55 -32.39
CA GLU A 28 -5.83 -1.81 -33.64
C GLU A 28 -5.99 -0.31 -33.39
N CYS A 29 -6.78 0.07 -32.37
CA CYS A 29 -6.95 1.47 -31.98
C CYS A 29 -5.61 2.12 -31.59
N ALA A 30 -4.75 1.41 -30.88
CA ALA A 30 -3.44 1.92 -30.50
C ALA A 30 -2.58 2.26 -31.73
N LYS A 31 -2.55 1.38 -32.74
CA LYS A 31 -1.88 1.66 -34.03
C LYS A 31 -2.42 2.92 -34.70
N LEU A 32 -3.74 3.08 -34.76
CA LEU A 32 -4.37 4.28 -35.33
C LEU A 32 -3.99 5.57 -34.57
N VAL A 33 -3.84 5.48 -33.25
CA VAL A 33 -3.36 6.60 -32.42
C VAL A 33 -1.90 6.92 -32.73
N GLU A 34 -1.03 5.92 -32.78
CA GLU A 34 0.40 6.10 -33.11
C GLU A 34 0.59 6.71 -34.50
N GLU A 35 -0.19 6.25 -35.50
CA GLU A 35 -0.21 6.76 -36.86
C GLU A 35 -0.70 8.21 -36.91
N LYS A 36 -1.87 8.51 -36.33
CA LYS A 36 -2.46 9.85 -36.37
C LYS A 36 -1.54 10.91 -35.75
N TYR A 37 -0.89 10.56 -34.65
CA TYR A 37 -0.04 11.50 -33.91
C TYR A 37 1.46 11.38 -34.25
N ALA A 38 1.82 10.48 -35.19
CA ALA A 38 3.19 10.19 -35.61
C ALA A 38 4.12 9.95 -34.41
N LYS A 39 3.67 9.14 -33.45
CA LYS A 39 4.38 8.89 -32.19
C LYS A 39 4.22 7.44 -31.75
N GLN A 40 5.33 6.72 -31.76
CA GLN A 40 5.38 5.31 -31.35
C GLN A 40 5.38 5.20 -29.83
N ALA A 41 4.65 4.22 -29.29
CA ALA A 41 4.71 3.87 -27.89
C ALA A 41 5.88 2.91 -27.62
N LEU A 42 6.49 3.07 -26.45
CA LEU A 42 7.31 2.05 -25.82
C LEU A 42 6.37 0.96 -25.29
N TRP A 43 6.20 -0.09 -26.08
CA TRP A 43 5.41 -1.25 -25.70
C TRP A 43 6.17 -2.14 -24.71
N LYS A 44 5.51 -2.51 -23.61
CA LYS A 44 6.00 -3.52 -22.67
C LYS A 44 5.06 -4.70 -22.57
N LEU A 45 5.67 -5.86 -22.66
CA LEU A 45 5.06 -7.16 -22.44
C LEU A 45 5.50 -7.70 -21.06
N PRO A 46 4.80 -8.72 -20.53
CA PRO A 46 5.24 -9.44 -19.34
C PRO A 46 6.68 -9.96 -19.52
N LYS A 47 7.49 -9.88 -18.47
CA LYS A 47 8.93 -10.16 -18.56
C LYS A 47 9.23 -11.57 -19.07
N GLY A 48 9.87 -11.63 -20.24
CA GLY A 48 10.27 -12.87 -20.90
C GLY A 48 9.11 -13.63 -21.55
N ILE A 49 8.00 -12.95 -21.84
CA ILE A 49 6.81 -13.51 -22.49
C ILE A 49 6.45 -12.66 -23.69
N THR A 50 6.18 -13.31 -24.81
CA THR A 50 5.85 -12.67 -26.08
C THR A 50 4.48 -13.07 -26.62
N THR A 51 3.93 -14.18 -26.15
CA THR A 51 2.62 -14.69 -26.59
C THR A 51 1.72 -15.06 -25.41
N LYS A 52 0.41 -15.04 -25.65
CA LYS A 52 -0.59 -15.47 -24.66
C LYS A 52 -0.37 -16.93 -24.23
N ASP A 53 0.01 -17.81 -25.15
CA ASP A 53 0.28 -19.22 -24.85
C ASP A 53 1.48 -19.39 -23.92
N GLU A 54 2.56 -18.62 -24.12
CA GLU A 54 3.69 -18.58 -23.20
C GLU A 54 3.29 -18.04 -21.82
N PHE A 55 2.40 -17.04 -21.77
CA PHE A 55 1.87 -16.51 -20.52
C PHE A 55 1.13 -17.60 -19.75
N ILE A 56 0.19 -18.30 -20.41
CA ILE A 56 -0.59 -19.38 -19.81
C ILE A 56 0.30 -20.52 -19.36
N ALA A 57 1.29 -20.92 -20.17
CA ALA A 57 2.21 -21.99 -19.83
C ALA A 57 3.06 -21.68 -18.57
N LYS A 58 3.38 -20.40 -18.33
CA LYS A 58 4.22 -19.98 -17.21
C LYS A 58 3.44 -19.62 -15.95
N TYR A 59 2.30 -18.94 -16.11
CA TYR A 59 1.55 -18.33 -15.02
C TYR A 59 0.16 -18.93 -14.82
N GLY A 60 -0.35 -19.72 -15.78
CA GLY A 60 -1.74 -20.21 -15.78
C GLY A 60 -2.71 -19.29 -16.51
N ASP A 61 -3.94 -19.75 -16.68
CA ASP A 61 -5.01 -18.93 -17.28
C ASP A 61 -5.35 -17.74 -16.37
N CYS A 62 -5.63 -16.58 -16.95
CA CYS A 62 -6.03 -15.38 -16.23
C CYS A 62 -7.33 -15.53 -15.42
N GLU A 63 -8.18 -16.51 -15.73
CA GLU A 63 -9.38 -16.86 -14.96
C GLU A 63 -9.06 -17.71 -13.71
N GLU A 64 -7.93 -18.44 -13.72
CA GLU A 64 -7.48 -19.30 -12.62
C GLU A 64 -6.45 -18.61 -11.71
N LEU A 65 -5.73 -17.63 -12.27
CA LEU A 65 -4.71 -16.87 -11.55
C LEU A 65 -5.34 -15.89 -10.57
N ASP A 66 -4.70 -15.71 -9.41
CA ASP A 66 -5.06 -14.65 -8.49
C ASP A 66 -4.97 -13.28 -9.21
N SER A 67 -6.02 -12.46 -9.05
CA SER A 67 -6.17 -11.23 -9.82
C SER A 67 -5.01 -10.23 -9.61
N ALA A 68 -4.39 -10.27 -8.44
CA ALA A 68 -3.26 -9.41 -8.12
C ALA A 68 -1.94 -9.98 -8.66
N ASP A 69 -1.78 -11.30 -8.74
CA ASP A 69 -0.64 -11.93 -9.43
C ASP A 69 -0.69 -11.66 -10.93
N PHE A 70 -1.86 -11.82 -11.55
CA PHE A 70 -2.07 -11.47 -12.96
C PHE A 70 -1.68 -10.00 -13.21
N ASP A 71 -2.23 -9.08 -12.42
CA ASP A 71 -1.95 -7.65 -12.55
C ASP A 71 -0.45 -7.36 -12.35
N PHE A 72 0.20 -7.98 -11.36
CA PHE A 72 1.61 -7.74 -11.10
C PHE A 72 2.48 -8.10 -12.31
N VAL A 73 2.34 -9.34 -12.81
CA VAL A 73 3.20 -9.85 -13.89
C VAL A 73 2.85 -9.25 -15.25
N SER A 74 1.59 -8.90 -15.49
CA SER A 74 1.14 -8.41 -16.80
C SER A 74 1.04 -6.89 -16.90
N LYS A 75 1.00 -6.18 -15.77
CA LYS A 75 0.75 -4.74 -15.75
C LYS A 75 1.76 -3.96 -14.93
N VAL A 76 1.98 -4.35 -13.68
CA VAL A 76 2.76 -3.58 -12.70
C VAL A 76 4.23 -3.61 -13.04
N GLU A 77 4.83 -4.79 -13.12
CA GLU A 77 6.25 -4.94 -13.47
C GLU A 77 6.55 -4.35 -14.85
N PRO A 78 5.77 -4.65 -15.92
CA PRO A 78 6.03 -4.07 -17.24
C PRO A 78 5.97 -2.54 -17.23
N PHE A 79 5.02 -1.96 -16.48
CA PHE A 79 4.89 -0.52 -16.35
C PHE A 79 6.07 0.09 -15.57
N GLN A 80 6.44 -0.48 -14.42
CA GLN A 80 7.61 -0.04 -13.65
C GLN A 80 8.88 -0.03 -14.50
N ARG A 81 9.11 -1.12 -15.23
CA ARG A 81 10.27 -1.24 -16.12
C ARG A 81 10.26 -0.19 -17.23
N ALA A 82 9.10 0.13 -17.81
CA ALA A 82 9.01 1.27 -18.73
C ALA A 82 9.34 2.60 -18.07
N LEU A 83 8.90 2.84 -16.83
CA LEU A 83 9.20 4.09 -16.12
C LEU A 83 10.69 4.25 -15.83
N GLU A 84 11.37 3.16 -15.46
CA GLU A 84 12.81 3.12 -15.25
C GLU A 84 13.58 3.40 -16.55
N GLU A 85 13.23 2.69 -17.64
CA GLU A 85 13.86 2.90 -18.95
C GLU A 85 13.63 4.30 -19.52
N CYS A 86 12.51 4.94 -19.17
CA CYS A 86 12.20 6.31 -19.59
C CYS A 86 12.87 7.37 -18.73
N GLU A 87 13.54 7.02 -17.63
CA GLU A 87 14.08 7.96 -16.63
C GLU A 87 13.04 9.02 -16.23
N LYS A 88 11.82 8.58 -15.90
CA LYS A 88 10.64 9.44 -15.77
C LYS A 88 10.84 10.63 -14.81
N ASP A 89 10.76 11.84 -15.37
CA ASP A 89 10.59 13.07 -14.59
C ASP A 89 9.13 13.31 -14.16
N ILE A 90 8.20 13.27 -15.12
CA ILE A 90 6.78 13.56 -14.90
C ILE A 90 5.93 12.46 -15.53
N LEU A 91 4.93 11.96 -14.80
CA LEU A 91 3.92 11.07 -15.38
C LEU A 91 2.71 11.89 -15.80
N ILE A 92 2.23 11.73 -17.03
CA ILE A 92 0.96 12.30 -17.46
C ILE A 92 -0.06 11.17 -17.56
N THR A 93 -1.19 11.30 -16.87
CA THR A 93 -2.24 10.26 -16.88
C THR A 93 -3.55 10.78 -17.45
N GLY A 94 -4.42 9.85 -17.86
CA GLY A 94 -5.79 10.15 -18.24
C GLY A 94 -6.82 10.04 -17.11
N ARG A 95 -6.38 10.05 -15.84
CA ARG A 95 -7.28 9.87 -14.68
C ARG A 95 -8.29 11.01 -14.58
N ARG A 96 -9.54 10.65 -14.27
CA ARG A 96 -10.66 11.59 -14.04
C ARG A 96 -11.33 11.34 -12.68
N MET A 97 -11.94 12.37 -12.11
CA MET A 97 -12.67 12.27 -10.83
C MET A 97 -13.91 11.37 -10.93
N ASP A 98 -14.60 11.39 -12.07
CA ASP A 98 -15.84 10.63 -12.30
C ASP A 98 -15.65 9.10 -12.44
N GLN A 99 -14.39 8.64 -12.48
CA GLN A 99 -14.01 7.23 -12.67
C GLN A 99 -13.80 6.43 -11.39
N ALA A 100 -13.95 7.02 -10.20
CA ALA A 100 -13.75 6.28 -8.95
C ALA A 100 -14.73 6.68 -7.85
N ALA A 101 -15.40 5.69 -7.26
CA ALA A 101 -16.36 5.86 -6.17
C ALA A 101 -15.76 6.51 -4.90
N GLN A 102 -14.43 6.50 -4.75
CA GLN A 102 -13.71 7.03 -3.57
C GLN A 102 -12.85 8.28 -3.86
N ARG A 103 -12.82 8.81 -5.10
CA ARG A 103 -11.99 9.98 -5.44
C ARG A 103 -12.83 11.25 -5.50
N ILE A 104 -13.27 11.73 -4.34
CA ILE A 104 -14.00 13.01 -4.23
C ILE A 104 -13.07 14.21 -4.56
N LYS A 105 -11.75 14.00 -4.64
CA LYS A 105 -10.75 15.00 -5.03
C LYS A 105 -9.59 14.36 -5.80
N LEU A 106 -9.33 14.82 -7.03
CA LEU A 106 -8.13 14.51 -7.81
C LEU A 106 -7.50 15.82 -8.26
N ASP A 107 -6.28 16.09 -7.83
CA ASP A 107 -5.57 17.30 -8.22
C ASP A 107 -5.03 17.17 -9.65
N VAL A 108 -5.06 18.28 -10.39
CA VAL A 108 -4.45 18.37 -11.74
C VAL A 108 -2.93 18.15 -11.66
N TRP A 109 -2.29 18.57 -10.57
CA TRP A 109 -0.88 18.33 -10.29
C TRP A 109 -0.72 17.65 -8.93
N GLU A 110 -0.18 16.43 -8.92
CA GLU A 110 0.19 15.68 -7.72
C GLU A 110 1.70 15.83 -7.51
N ASP A 111 2.09 16.88 -6.79
CA ASP A 111 3.48 17.32 -6.61
C ASP A 111 4.40 16.19 -6.12
N GLN A 112 4.00 15.51 -5.04
CA GLN A 112 4.75 14.39 -4.48
C GLN A 112 4.99 13.29 -5.52
N LYS A 113 3.98 12.93 -6.30
CA LYS A 113 4.07 11.85 -7.30
C LYS A 113 4.69 12.31 -8.63
N ARG A 114 5.01 13.59 -8.76
CA ARG A 114 5.34 14.27 -10.03
C ARG A 114 4.41 13.81 -11.15
N THR A 115 3.10 13.88 -10.89
CA THR A 115 2.07 13.37 -11.79
C THR A 115 1.09 14.47 -12.21
N LEU A 116 0.90 14.63 -13.52
CA LEU A 116 -0.03 15.57 -14.12
C LEU A 116 -1.28 14.83 -14.61
N ASN A 117 -2.46 15.27 -14.17
CA ASN A 117 -3.76 14.74 -14.52
C ASN A 117 -4.55 15.80 -15.32
N PRO A 118 -4.23 16.04 -16.60
CA PRO A 118 -4.85 17.10 -17.40
C PRO A 118 -6.36 16.95 -17.56
N MET A 119 -6.89 15.73 -17.40
CA MET A 119 -8.31 15.42 -17.53
C MET A 119 -9.01 15.25 -16.17
N ALA A 120 -8.41 15.65 -15.05
CA ALA A 120 -8.96 15.42 -13.72
C ALA A 120 -10.43 15.86 -13.57
N ASN A 121 -10.78 17.01 -14.17
CA ASN A 121 -12.10 17.62 -14.11
C ASN A 121 -13.00 17.30 -15.32
N PHE A 122 -12.57 16.42 -16.23
CA PHE A 122 -13.37 16.07 -17.39
C PHE A 122 -14.46 15.07 -16.98
N SER A 123 -15.66 15.28 -17.49
CA SER A 123 -16.73 14.28 -17.46
C SER A 123 -16.64 13.32 -18.65
N TRP A 124 -17.40 12.23 -18.63
CA TRP A 124 -17.62 11.39 -19.81
C TRP A 124 -18.07 12.20 -21.04
N GLN A 125 -18.94 13.20 -20.87
CA GLN A 125 -19.43 14.04 -21.97
C GLN A 125 -18.30 14.87 -22.57
N ASP A 126 -17.46 15.49 -21.74
CA ASP A 126 -16.31 16.28 -22.20
C ASP A 126 -15.34 15.43 -23.04
N ILE A 127 -15.19 14.14 -22.69
CA ILE A 127 -14.35 13.21 -23.43
C ILE A 127 -14.91 12.93 -24.81
N ILE A 128 -16.20 12.56 -24.92
CA ILE A 128 -16.79 12.24 -26.22
C ILE A 128 -16.89 13.48 -27.13
N ASP A 129 -17.17 14.65 -26.55
CA ASP A 129 -17.17 15.92 -27.29
C ASP A 129 -15.78 16.24 -27.85
N TYR A 130 -14.74 16.05 -27.04
CA TYR A 130 -13.35 16.25 -27.48
C TYR A 130 -12.94 15.24 -28.55
N VAL A 131 -13.29 13.96 -28.37
CA VAL A 131 -13.04 12.90 -29.35
C VAL A 131 -13.66 13.24 -30.70
N ASP A 132 -14.91 13.67 -30.70
CA ASP A 132 -15.66 13.99 -31.91
C ASP A 132 -15.10 15.24 -32.60
N LYS A 133 -14.83 16.29 -31.82
CA LYS A 133 -14.29 17.55 -32.32
C LYS A 133 -12.89 17.39 -32.93
N GLU A 134 -12.00 16.67 -32.25
CA GLU A 134 -10.60 16.53 -32.66
C GLU A 134 -10.36 15.27 -33.51
N GLY A 135 -11.41 14.48 -33.76
CA GLY A 135 -11.39 13.23 -34.51
C GLY A 135 -10.47 12.17 -33.90
N VAL A 136 -10.36 12.12 -32.57
CA VAL A 136 -9.45 11.18 -31.86
C VAL A 136 -9.83 9.73 -32.24
N PRO A 137 -8.87 8.87 -32.62
CA PRO A 137 -9.18 7.47 -32.90
C PRO A 137 -9.79 6.81 -31.68
N VAL A 138 -10.86 6.05 -31.89
CA VAL A 138 -11.57 5.32 -30.84
C VAL A 138 -11.61 3.84 -31.17
N ASN A 139 -11.69 3.03 -30.11
CA ASN A 139 -11.79 1.59 -30.24
C ASN A 139 -13.10 1.23 -30.96
N ALA A 140 -13.01 0.51 -32.09
CA ALA A 140 -14.17 0.06 -32.87
C ALA A 140 -15.14 -0.82 -32.06
N GLY A 141 -14.69 -1.35 -30.92
CA GLY A 141 -15.51 -1.98 -29.92
C GLY A 141 -16.72 -1.14 -29.47
N HIS A 142 -16.63 0.19 -29.53
CA HIS A 142 -17.73 1.11 -29.20
C HIS A 142 -18.89 1.09 -30.19
N ASN A 143 -18.71 0.49 -31.38
CA ASN A 143 -19.77 0.38 -32.38
C ASN A 143 -20.75 -0.77 -32.07
N TRP A 144 -20.42 -1.66 -31.14
CA TRP A 144 -21.25 -2.83 -30.87
C TRP A 144 -22.34 -2.52 -29.85
N ALA A 145 -23.58 -2.88 -30.19
CA ALA A 145 -24.70 -2.99 -29.27
C ALA A 145 -25.08 -4.47 -29.09
N PHE A 146 -25.45 -4.84 -27.86
CA PHE A 146 -25.90 -6.18 -27.49
C PHE A 146 -27.34 -6.09 -27.03
N ARG A 147 -28.28 -6.57 -27.84
CA ARG A 147 -29.73 -6.46 -27.62
C ARG A 147 -30.27 -7.73 -26.97
N CYS A 148 -31.02 -7.63 -25.89
CA CYS A 148 -31.60 -8.78 -25.20
C CYS A 148 -33.01 -8.51 -24.68
N ASP A 149 -33.76 -9.60 -24.47
CA ASP A 149 -35.15 -9.56 -24.01
C ASP A 149 -35.26 -9.41 -22.47
N ALA A 150 -34.20 -9.78 -21.75
CA ALA A 150 -34.13 -9.72 -20.29
C ALA A 150 -32.74 -9.26 -19.81
N PRO A 151 -32.62 -8.70 -18.60
CA PRO A 151 -31.34 -8.35 -18.00
C PRO A 151 -30.43 -9.56 -17.81
N ILE A 152 -29.14 -9.39 -18.09
CA ILE A 152 -28.08 -10.36 -17.83
C ILE A 152 -27.19 -9.82 -16.71
N GLU A 153 -26.97 -10.62 -15.68
CA GLU A 153 -26.08 -10.29 -14.57
C GLU A 153 -24.69 -9.91 -15.07
N ALA A 154 -24.15 -8.79 -14.58
CA ALA A 154 -22.90 -8.23 -15.08
C ALA A 154 -21.71 -9.19 -14.88
N THR A 155 -21.74 -10.02 -13.84
CA THR A 155 -20.76 -11.09 -13.59
C THR A 155 -20.78 -12.19 -14.64
N SER A 156 -21.88 -12.36 -15.38
CA SER A 156 -22.03 -13.42 -16.40
C SER A 156 -21.81 -12.93 -17.84
N ARG A 157 -21.74 -11.61 -18.08
CA ARG A 157 -21.66 -11.00 -19.42
C ARG A 157 -20.37 -11.30 -20.22
N HIS A 158 -19.43 -12.03 -19.64
CA HIS A 158 -18.20 -12.47 -20.29
C HIS A 158 -18.32 -13.87 -20.91
N LEU A 159 -19.35 -14.63 -20.54
CA LEU A 159 -19.54 -16.02 -20.97
C LEU A 159 -19.86 -16.10 -22.48
N PRO A 160 -19.47 -17.20 -23.14
CA PRO A 160 -19.94 -17.49 -24.50
C PRO A 160 -21.46 -17.72 -24.52
N ASP A 161 -22.07 -17.56 -25.69
CA ASP A 161 -23.45 -17.97 -25.99
C ASP A 161 -24.57 -17.33 -25.11
N LEU A 162 -24.38 -16.06 -24.76
CA LEU A 162 -25.40 -15.28 -24.05
C LEU A 162 -26.63 -15.01 -24.93
N PRO A 163 -27.84 -14.88 -24.33
CA PRO A 163 -29.09 -14.61 -25.04
C PRO A 163 -29.20 -13.15 -25.48
N TRP A 164 -28.22 -12.68 -26.25
CA TRP A 164 -28.21 -11.37 -26.87
C TRP A 164 -27.99 -11.46 -28.37
N THR A 165 -28.41 -10.42 -29.10
CA THR A 165 -28.04 -10.22 -30.50
C THR A 165 -26.99 -9.13 -30.55
N LYS A 166 -25.79 -9.47 -31.03
CA LYS A 166 -24.70 -8.52 -31.27
C LYS A 166 -24.90 -7.79 -32.60
N VAL A 167 -24.92 -6.47 -32.59
CA VAL A 167 -25.19 -5.61 -33.75
C VAL A 167 -24.11 -4.55 -33.89
N ASP A 168 -23.57 -4.40 -35.10
CA ASP A 168 -22.68 -3.30 -35.45
C ASP A 168 -23.50 -2.06 -35.80
N LEU A 169 -23.32 -0.98 -35.07
CA LEU A 169 -23.98 0.31 -35.33
C LEU A 169 -23.28 1.11 -36.43
N GLY A 170 -22.09 0.69 -36.89
CA GLY A 170 -21.27 1.36 -37.89
C GLY A 170 -20.60 2.66 -37.39
N LYS A 171 -20.96 3.13 -36.21
CA LYS A 171 -20.41 4.31 -35.53
C LYS A 171 -20.48 4.10 -34.00
N PRO A 172 -19.67 4.85 -33.23
CA PRO A 172 -19.70 4.71 -31.77
C PRO A 172 -21.09 4.98 -31.20
N PHE A 173 -21.50 4.22 -30.19
CA PHE A 173 -22.87 4.26 -29.67
C PHE A 173 -23.32 5.66 -29.20
N TRP A 174 -22.43 6.54 -28.76
CA TRP A 174 -22.79 7.92 -28.37
C TRP A 174 -23.18 8.81 -29.54
N ARG A 175 -22.90 8.39 -30.78
CA ARG A 175 -23.37 9.05 -32.02
C ARG A 175 -24.63 8.39 -32.59
N CYS A 176 -25.20 7.42 -31.88
CA CYS A 176 -26.42 6.73 -32.25
C CYS A 176 -27.60 7.28 -31.46
N THR A 177 -28.75 7.35 -32.13
CA THR A 177 -30.04 7.55 -31.49
C THR A 177 -30.42 6.32 -30.66
N GLU A 178 -31.32 6.50 -29.69
CA GLU A 178 -31.85 5.38 -28.91
C GLU A 178 -32.50 4.30 -29.80
N ALA A 179 -33.14 4.71 -30.90
CA ALA A 179 -33.75 3.80 -31.87
C ALA A 179 -32.70 2.95 -32.61
N GLU A 180 -31.57 3.54 -33.02
CA GLU A 180 -30.45 2.80 -33.63
C GLU A 180 -29.84 1.79 -32.65
N ILE A 181 -29.70 2.16 -31.37
CA ILE A 181 -29.16 1.28 -30.33
C ILE A 181 -30.12 0.11 -30.05
N LYS A 182 -31.40 0.40 -29.79
CA LYS A 182 -32.41 -0.62 -29.40
C LYS A 182 -32.96 -1.44 -30.57
N GLY A 183 -32.89 -0.93 -31.80
CA GLY A 183 -33.45 -1.59 -32.99
C GLY A 183 -34.97 -1.49 -33.12
N ASP A 184 -35.50 -2.18 -34.14
CA ASP A 184 -36.93 -2.34 -34.41
C ASP A 184 -37.23 -3.84 -34.65
N PRO A 185 -38.08 -4.50 -33.82
CA PRO A 185 -38.71 -3.96 -32.62
C PRO A 185 -37.68 -3.56 -31.56
N LYS A 186 -38.03 -2.60 -30.70
CA LYS A 186 -37.13 -2.10 -29.64
C LYS A 186 -36.81 -3.24 -28.67
N ALA A 187 -35.52 -3.55 -28.52
CA ALA A 187 -35.04 -4.46 -27.48
C ALA A 187 -35.40 -3.93 -26.08
N ALA A 188 -35.75 -4.85 -25.18
CA ALA A 188 -36.07 -4.53 -23.80
C ALA A 188 -34.85 -3.95 -23.06
N ILE A 189 -33.69 -4.58 -23.26
CA ILE A 189 -32.41 -4.18 -22.67
C ILE A 189 -31.36 -4.11 -23.77
N THR A 190 -30.40 -3.17 -23.64
CA THR A 190 -29.26 -3.08 -24.55
C THR A 190 -28.00 -2.76 -23.78
N TYR A 191 -26.90 -3.45 -24.10
CA TYR A 191 -25.58 -3.19 -23.55
C TYR A 191 -24.64 -2.65 -24.62
N VAL A 192 -23.65 -1.85 -24.20
CA VAL A 192 -22.59 -1.25 -25.03
C VAL A 192 -21.27 -1.27 -24.25
N PHE A 193 -20.14 -1.28 -24.94
CA PHE A 193 -18.85 -1.08 -24.27
C PHE A 193 -18.59 0.42 -24.10
N LYS A 194 -18.48 0.88 -22.85
CA LYS A 194 -18.08 2.26 -22.51
C LYS A 194 -16.59 2.38 -22.14
N SER A 195 -15.97 1.29 -21.70
CA SER A 195 -14.54 1.23 -21.32
C SER A 195 -13.92 -0.07 -21.80
N PHE A 196 -12.61 -0.05 -22.08
CA PHE A 196 -11.83 -1.22 -22.48
C PHE A 196 -10.63 -1.42 -21.56
N GLY A 197 -10.41 -2.66 -21.15
CA GLY A 197 -9.22 -3.14 -20.45
C GLY A 197 -8.84 -4.52 -20.96
N ASP A 198 -8.43 -5.42 -20.08
CA ASP A 198 -8.30 -6.82 -20.45
C ASP A 198 -9.68 -7.44 -20.65
N MET A 199 -9.75 -8.40 -21.57
CA MET A 199 -10.99 -9.11 -21.94
C MET A 199 -11.66 -9.75 -20.72
N HIS A 200 -10.88 -10.39 -19.83
CA HIS A 200 -11.40 -11.05 -18.63
C HIS A 200 -11.91 -10.08 -17.54
N THR A 201 -11.64 -8.77 -17.62
CA THR A 201 -12.12 -7.80 -16.59
C THR A 201 -13.07 -6.75 -17.14
N THR A 202 -13.50 -6.92 -18.40
CA THR A 202 -14.31 -5.92 -19.12
C THR A 202 -15.57 -6.56 -19.67
N VAL A 203 -16.73 -6.02 -19.32
CA VAL A 203 -18.04 -6.43 -19.83
C VAL A 203 -18.83 -5.21 -20.34
N PRO A 204 -19.79 -5.41 -21.27
CA PRO A 204 -20.64 -4.31 -21.71
C PRO A 204 -21.65 -3.93 -20.62
N VAL A 205 -22.07 -2.67 -20.64
CA VAL A 205 -22.95 -2.03 -19.64
C VAL A 205 -24.12 -1.36 -20.35
N GLU A 206 -25.18 -1.06 -19.62
CA GLU A 206 -26.27 -0.28 -20.20
C GLU A 206 -25.78 1.15 -20.53
N PRO A 207 -26.30 1.79 -21.59
CA PRO A 207 -25.83 3.11 -22.02
C PRO A 207 -25.84 4.19 -20.94
N HIS A 208 -26.75 4.07 -19.96
CA HIS A 208 -26.90 5.03 -18.86
C HIS A 208 -25.97 4.75 -17.67
N GLU A 209 -25.39 3.55 -17.57
CA GLU A 209 -24.48 3.18 -16.48
C GLU A 209 -23.12 3.88 -16.62
N SER A 210 -22.38 3.96 -15.50
CA SER A 210 -21.00 4.47 -15.50
C SER A 210 -20.10 3.58 -16.36
N GLU A 211 -19.10 4.17 -17.01
CA GLU A 211 -18.04 3.45 -17.73
C GLU A 211 -17.28 2.44 -16.86
N ARG A 212 -17.33 2.61 -15.52
CA ARG A 212 -16.69 1.72 -14.55
C ARG A 212 -17.56 0.53 -14.14
N ALA A 213 -18.86 0.58 -14.38
CA ALA A 213 -19.78 -0.51 -14.03
C ALA A 213 -19.45 -1.81 -14.78
N GLY A 214 -18.78 -1.72 -15.93
CA GLY A 214 -18.34 -2.86 -16.73
C GLY A 214 -16.91 -3.30 -16.43
N ARG A 215 -16.25 -2.73 -15.43
CA ARG A 215 -14.85 -3.01 -15.08
C ARG A 215 -14.78 -3.71 -13.73
N PHE A 216 -13.96 -4.75 -13.64
CA PHE A 216 -13.68 -5.49 -12.40
C PHE A 216 -14.92 -6.09 -11.71
N VAL A 217 -16.01 -6.30 -12.45
CA VAL A 217 -17.30 -6.79 -11.93
C VAL A 217 -17.18 -8.14 -11.21
N ARG A 218 -16.13 -8.91 -11.53
CA ARG A 218 -15.84 -10.24 -10.96
C ARG A 218 -14.73 -10.22 -9.89
N GLN A 219 -14.26 -9.04 -9.48
CA GLN A 219 -13.11 -8.88 -8.58
C GLN A 219 -13.45 -7.91 -7.44
N ALA A 220 -12.85 -8.11 -6.27
CA ALA A 220 -13.04 -7.21 -5.13
C ALA A 220 -12.40 -5.81 -5.34
N LYS A 221 -11.63 -5.63 -6.40
CA LYS A 221 -10.89 -4.39 -6.67
C LYS A 221 -11.72 -3.37 -7.42
N THR A 222 -11.48 -2.09 -7.12
CA THR A 222 -12.16 -0.96 -7.75
C THR A 222 -11.26 -0.17 -8.72
N GLU A 223 -10.01 -0.60 -8.95
CA GLU A 223 -9.02 0.09 -9.81
C GLU A 223 -8.15 -0.87 -10.64
N CYS A 224 -7.50 -0.32 -11.67
CA CYS A 224 -6.56 -1.06 -12.53
C CYS A 224 -5.24 -1.28 -11.79
N GLY A 225 -4.77 -2.53 -11.73
CA GLY A 225 -3.55 -2.92 -11.00
C GLY A 225 -2.28 -2.15 -11.36
N ILE A 226 -2.20 -1.44 -12.48
CA ILE A 226 -1.07 -0.51 -12.78
C ILE A 226 -0.89 0.56 -11.70
N HIS A 227 -1.94 0.89 -10.95
CA HIS A 227 -1.87 1.85 -9.85
C HIS A 227 -1.38 1.21 -8.53
N THR A 228 -0.97 -0.07 -8.49
CA THR A 228 -0.40 -0.67 -7.27
C THR A 228 0.87 0.08 -6.90
N ARG A 229 0.80 0.75 -5.75
CA ARG A 229 1.63 1.88 -5.36
C ARG A 229 3.07 1.49 -5.06
N THR A 230 3.90 1.36 -6.09
CA THR A 230 5.35 1.46 -5.93
C THR A 230 5.65 2.89 -5.49
N THR A 231 6.44 3.02 -4.45
CA THR A 231 6.58 4.28 -3.73
C THR A 231 8.04 4.65 -3.74
N PHE A 232 8.39 5.72 -4.45
CA PHE A 232 9.73 6.28 -4.54
C PHE A 232 10.25 6.74 -3.17
N ALA A 233 11.56 7.01 -3.08
CA ALA A 233 12.20 7.42 -1.84
C ALA A 233 11.50 8.62 -1.18
N GLY A 234 11.25 8.51 0.12
CA GLY A 234 10.57 9.54 0.91
C GLY A 234 9.04 9.55 0.81
N ALA A 235 8.43 8.88 -0.17
CA ALA A 235 6.97 8.75 -0.24
C ALA A 235 6.43 7.86 0.90
N PRO A 236 5.22 8.10 1.43
CA PRO A 236 4.55 7.16 2.32
C PRO A 236 4.35 5.78 1.67
N HIS A 237 4.38 4.72 2.46
CA HIS A 237 4.07 3.38 1.98
C HIS A 237 2.60 3.32 1.52
N GLY A 238 2.38 2.76 0.33
CA GLY A 238 1.08 2.82 -0.33
C GLY A 238 0.71 4.18 -0.96
N GLY A 239 1.65 5.13 -1.05
CA GLY A 239 1.53 6.33 -1.89
C GLY A 239 1.06 7.59 -1.18
N SER A 240 0.42 7.46 -0.03
CA SER A 240 -0.03 8.57 0.82
C SER A 240 -0.20 8.08 2.26
N LEU A 241 -0.05 8.98 3.23
CA LEU A 241 -0.41 8.67 4.60
C LEU A 241 -1.93 8.50 4.72
N VAL A 242 -2.34 7.49 5.47
CA VAL A 242 -3.74 7.26 5.82
C VAL A 242 -4.00 7.91 7.17
N ASP A 243 -4.83 8.94 7.17
CA ASP A 243 -5.36 9.60 8.37
C ASP A 243 -6.73 9.00 8.69
N LEU A 244 -6.86 8.37 9.86
CA LEU A 244 -8.11 7.73 10.30
C LEU A 244 -8.86 8.56 11.35
N MET A 245 -8.41 9.79 11.61
CA MET A 245 -9.02 10.68 12.59
C MET A 245 -10.31 11.29 12.06
N VAL A 246 -11.39 11.14 12.83
CA VAL A 246 -12.68 11.78 12.59
C VAL A 246 -12.65 13.19 13.17
N LYS A 247 -12.92 14.20 12.33
CA LYS A 247 -12.82 15.61 12.72
C LYS A 247 -14.14 16.22 13.18
N ASP A 248 -15.28 15.68 12.73
CA ASP A 248 -16.59 16.21 13.07
C ASP A 248 -17.10 15.62 14.40
N PRO A 249 -17.36 16.46 15.42
CA PRO A 249 -17.93 16.00 16.69
C PRO A 249 -19.28 15.28 16.55
N ALA A 250 -20.10 15.61 15.54
CA ALA A 250 -21.37 14.95 15.29
C ALA A 250 -21.17 13.49 14.84
N ASP A 251 -20.17 13.25 13.98
CA ASP A 251 -19.80 11.91 13.53
C ASP A 251 -19.23 11.08 14.67
N ILE A 252 -18.37 11.67 15.52
CA ILE A 252 -17.85 11.00 16.73
C ILE A 252 -19.02 10.57 17.62
N LYS A 253 -19.97 11.47 17.90
CA LYS A 253 -21.13 11.16 18.73
C LYS A 253 -22.00 10.06 18.10
N SER A 254 -22.19 10.08 16.79
CA SER A 254 -22.95 9.05 16.07
C SER A 254 -22.26 7.68 16.16
N LEU A 255 -20.96 7.63 15.88
CA LEU A 255 -20.15 6.41 15.94
C LEU A 255 -20.17 5.81 17.35
N THR A 256 -19.90 6.62 18.38
CA THR A 256 -19.94 6.19 19.78
C THR A 256 -21.34 5.70 20.20
N ALA A 257 -22.41 6.40 19.82
CA ALA A 257 -23.78 6.00 20.15
C ALA A 257 -24.21 4.71 19.48
N SER A 258 -23.63 4.39 18.32
CA SER A 258 -23.90 3.16 17.57
C SER A 258 -23.02 1.96 17.97
N ALA A 259 -22.10 2.14 18.93
CA ALA A 259 -21.25 1.06 19.40
C ALA A 259 -22.05 0.06 20.25
N VAL A 260 -21.97 -1.22 19.89
CA VAL A 260 -22.69 -2.29 20.58
C VAL A 260 -21.95 -2.80 21.81
N LYS A 261 -20.64 -2.57 21.86
CA LYS A 261 -19.76 -3.02 22.95
C LYS A 261 -18.62 -2.01 23.14
N THR A 262 -18.18 -1.87 24.39
CA THR A 262 -17.00 -1.08 24.75
C THR A 262 -15.88 -2.02 25.19
N ILE A 263 -14.68 -1.78 24.69
CA ILE A 263 -13.47 -2.56 24.99
C ILE A 263 -12.41 -1.62 25.58
N GLU A 264 -11.92 -1.92 26.77
CA GLU A 264 -10.73 -1.29 27.32
C GLU A 264 -9.49 -1.96 26.71
N LEU A 265 -8.63 -1.17 26.08
CA LEU A 265 -7.44 -1.64 25.39
C LEU A 265 -6.36 -2.03 26.40
N ASN A 266 -5.64 -3.11 26.11
CA ASN A 266 -4.34 -3.34 26.72
C ASN A 266 -3.25 -2.51 26.00
N GLU A 267 -2.05 -2.43 26.59
CA GLU A 267 -0.98 -1.56 26.07
C GLU A 267 -0.54 -1.92 24.65
N ARG A 268 -0.44 -3.21 24.31
CA ARG A 268 -0.12 -3.66 22.94
C ARG A 268 -1.21 -3.21 21.95
N GLN A 269 -2.48 -3.41 22.30
CA GLN A 269 -3.58 -2.97 21.44
C GLN A 269 -3.60 -1.45 21.29
N ALA A 270 -3.31 -0.70 22.35
CA ALA A 270 -3.19 0.75 22.29
C ALA A 270 -2.05 1.21 21.38
N CYS A 271 -0.90 0.50 21.37
CA CYS A 271 0.20 0.76 20.44
C CYS A 271 -0.24 0.54 18.97
N ASP A 272 -0.93 -0.56 18.68
CA ASP A 272 -1.43 -0.85 17.33
C ASP A 272 -2.50 0.16 16.90
N VAL A 273 -3.42 0.54 17.80
CA VAL A 273 -4.40 1.61 17.56
C VAL A 273 -3.70 2.92 17.26
N PHE A 274 -2.68 3.32 18.03
CA PHE A 274 -1.90 4.52 17.72
C PHE A 274 -1.27 4.44 16.33
N CYS A 275 -0.65 3.31 15.99
CA CYS A 275 0.04 3.14 14.72
C CYS A 275 -0.92 3.16 13.52
N LEU A 276 -2.13 2.62 13.68
CA LEU A 276 -3.19 2.73 12.67
C LEU A 276 -3.70 4.17 12.54
N LEU A 277 -4.10 4.79 13.64
CA LEU A 277 -4.74 6.10 13.62
C LEU A 277 -3.82 7.22 13.14
N SER A 278 -2.53 7.16 13.51
CA SER A 278 -1.52 8.13 13.10
C SER A 278 -1.07 7.97 11.63
N GLY A 279 -1.40 6.84 10.99
CA GLY A 279 -0.89 6.49 9.67
C GLY A 279 0.51 5.88 9.67
N ALA A 280 1.07 5.51 10.83
CA ALA A 280 2.35 4.79 10.92
C ALA A 280 2.29 3.42 10.21
N PHE A 281 1.12 2.79 10.19
CA PHE A 281 0.83 1.56 9.44
C PHE A 281 0.18 1.80 8.07
N SER A 282 0.30 3.00 7.49
CA SER A 282 -0.16 3.22 6.10
C SER A 282 0.41 2.15 5.17
N PRO A 283 -0.41 1.56 4.26
CA PRO A 283 -1.73 2.02 3.82
C PRO A 283 -2.94 1.40 4.55
N LEU A 284 -2.75 0.75 5.71
CA LEU A 284 -3.88 0.14 6.42
C LEU A 284 -4.92 1.18 6.83
N THR A 285 -6.21 0.84 6.64
CA THR A 285 -7.35 1.66 7.06
C THR A 285 -8.00 1.17 8.35
N GLY A 286 -7.38 0.21 9.01
CA GLY A 286 -7.86 -0.44 10.22
C GLY A 286 -7.14 -1.76 10.46
N PHE A 287 -7.65 -2.58 11.37
CA PHE A 287 -7.09 -3.89 11.64
C PHE A 287 -7.33 -4.82 10.45
N MET A 288 -6.36 -5.67 10.14
CA MET A 288 -6.42 -6.57 8.99
C MET A 288 -7.62 -7.51 9.11
N GLU A 289 -8.33 -7.71 8.01
CA GLU A 289 -9.31 -8.79 7.86
C GLU A 289 -8.61 -10.13 7.61
N GLU A 290 -9.32 -11.24 7.77
CA GLU A 290 -8.77 -12.60 7.63
C GLU A 290 -7.98 -12.81 6.33
N SER A 291 -8.44 -12.29 5.19
CA SER A 291 -7.73 -12.41 3.90
C SER A 291 -6.38 -11.67 3.90
N ALA A 292 -6.36 -10.43 4.40
CA ALA A 292 -5.15 -9.64 4.52
C ALA A 292 -4.18 -10.24 5.54
N TYR A 293 -4.69 -10.70 6.67
CA TYR A 293 -3.94 -11.44 7.67
C TYR A 293 -3.27 -12.68 7.07
N ASN A 294 -4.03 -13.55 6.38
CA ASN A 294 -3.49 -14.76 5.78
C ASN A 294 -2.43 -14.47 4.72
N SER A 295 -2.65 -13.45 3.89
CA SER A 295 -1.70 -12.99 2.88
C SER A 295 -0.40 -12.47 3.52
N VAL A 296 -0.48 -11.68 4.59
CA VAL A 296 0.71 -11.15 5.28
C VAL A 296 1.46 -12.25 6.03
N VAL A 297 0.75 -13.15 6.71
CA VAL A 297 1.35 -14.30 7.40
C VAL A 297 2.10 -15.17 6.40
N LYS A 298 1.48 -15.53 5.27
CA LYS A 298 2.09 -16.44 4.31
C LYS A 298 3.17 -15.77 3.45
N ASP A 299 2.83 -14.63 2.85
CA ASP A 299 3.59 -14.06 1.73
C ASP A 299 4.29 -12.73 2.07
N MET A 300 4.13 -12.22 3.31
CA MET A 300 4.64 -10.91 3.74
C MET A 300 4.13 -9.76 2.86
N ARG A 301 2.88 -9.92 2.37
CA ARG A 301 2.24 -8.99 1.45
C ARG A 301 0.77 -8.79 1.79
N LEU A 302 0.28 -7.58 1.62
CA LEU A 302 -1.16 -7.28 1.56
C LEU A 302 -1.78 -7.99 0.33
N PRO A 303 -3.11 -8.15 0.28
CA PRO A 303 -3.79 -8.77 -0.87
C PRO A 303 -3.44 -8.10 -2.20
N GLU A 304 -3.19 -6.78 -2.20
CA GLU A 304 -2.75 -5.99 -3.35
C GLU A 304 -1.24 -6.14 -3.65
N LYS A 305 -0.61 -7.17 -3.09
CA LYS A 305 0.80 -7.56 -3.22
C LYS A 305 1.80 -6.54 -2.67
N GLN A 306 1.36 -5.50 -2.00
CA GLN A 306 2.27 -4.56 -1.33
C GLN A 306 2.94 -5.23 -0.14
N LEU A 307 4.28 -5.09 -0.01
CA LEU A 307 5.01 -5.63 1.13
C LEU A 307 4.44 -5.13 2.46
N PHE A 308 4.26 -6.04 3.41
CA PHE A 308 3.91 -5.70 4.78
C PHE A 308 4.48 -6.76 5.71
N GLY A 309 5.29 -6.35 6.69
CA GLY A 309 6.18 -7.25 7.41
C GLY A 309 5.45 -8.23 8.32
N LEU A 310 4.46 -7.75 9.07
CA LEU A 310 3.78 -8.53 10.12
C LEU A 310 2.28 -8.24 10.17
N PRO A 311 1.46 -9.21 10.59
CA PRO A 311 0.02 -8.99 10.74
C PRO A 311 -0.29 -7.94 11.82
N VAL A 312 -1.28 -7.10 11.55
CA VAL A 312 -1.84 -6.09 12.47
C VAL A 312 -3.29 -6.48 12.76
N THR A 313 -3.51 -7.09 13.92
CA THR A 313 -4.77 -7.76 14.28
C THR A 313 -5.31 -7.24 15.61
N PHE A 314 -6.62 -7.10 15.72
CA PHE A 314 -7.28 -6.88 17.00
C PHE A 314 -7.80 -8.20 17.54
N ASP A 315 -7.49 -8.54 18.78
CA ASP A 315 -7.79 -9.84 19.38
C ASP A 315 -8.68 -9.71 20.61
N LEU A 316 -9.60 -10.67 20.77
CA LEU A 316 -10.41 -10.82 21.97
C LEU A 316 -10.43 -12.29 22.43
N PRO A 317 -10.54 -12.55 23.74
CA PRO A 317 -10.69 -13.91 24.26
C PRO A 317 -12.02 -14.54 23.78
N GLU A 318 -13.07 -13.73 23.68
CA GLU A 318 -14.42 -14.13 23.31
C GLU A 318 -15.08 -13.04 22.45
N VAL A 319 -15.97 -13.46 21.55
CA VAL A 319 -16.67 -12.56 20.60
C VAL A 319 -18.19 -12.62 20.78
N ASP A 320 -18.66 -13.12 21.93
CA ASP A 320 -20.09 -13.19 22.23
C ASP A 320 -20.70 -11.78 22.21
N GLY A 321 -21.80 -11.66 21.46
CA GLY A 321 -22.50 -10.40 21.23
C GLY A 321 -21.81 -9.46 20.22
N ILE A 322 -20.83 -9.94 19.45
CA ILE A 322 -20.19 -9.18 18.38
C ILE A 322 -20.43 -9.89 17.04
N ASN A 323 -21.01 -9.15 16.08
CA ASN A 323 -21.32 -9.61 14.73
C ASN A 323 -20.58 -8.77 13.69
N LYS A 324 -20.53 -9.27 12.45
CA LYS A 324 -20.05 -8.47 11.32
C LYS A 324 -20.98 -7.27 11.09
N GLY A 325 -20.39 -6.10 10.91
CA GLY A 325 -21.05 -4.80 10.82
C GLY A 325 -21.18 -4.06 12.17
N ASP A 326 -20.90 -4.74 13.28
CA ASP A 326 -20.98 -4.11 14.60
C ASP A 326 -19.82 -3.14 14.84
N LYS A 327 -20.11 -2.12 15.64
CA LYS A 327 -19.14 -1.11 16.05
C LYS A 327 -18.72 -1.34 17.49
N LEU A 328 -17.41 -1.36 17.72
CA LEU A 328 -16.78 -1.56 19.03
C LEU A 328 -16.12 -0.26 19.46
N LEU A 329 -16.60 0.35 20.54
CA LEU A 329 -15.95 1.52 21.15
C LEU A 329 -14.67 1.06 21.85
N LEU A 330 -13.55 1.67 21.53
CA LEU A 330 -12.25 1.38 22.12
C LEU A 330 -11.87 2.48 23.10
N LYS A 331 -11.51 2.08 24.31
CA LYS A 331 -11.07 2.97 25.38
C LYS A 331 -9.62 2.70 25.76
N TRP A 332 -8.88 3.76 26.07
CA TRP A 332 -7.54 3.66 26.63
C TRP A 332 -7.42 4.52 27.87
N LYS A 333 -7.13 3.88 29.02
CA LYS A 333 -7.07 4.53 30.34
C LYS A 333 -8.35 5.32 30.62
N GLY A 334 -9.49 4.76 30.25
CA GLY A 334 -10.82 5.35 30.40
C GLY A 334 -11.21 6.43 29.37
N GLN A 335 -10.33 6.81 28.44
CA GLN A 335 -10.63 7.76 27.37
C GLN A 335 -11.12 7.03 26.11
N ASP A 336 -12.21 7.50 25.50
CA ASP A 336 -12.66 7.06 24.18
C ASP A 336 -11.62 7.45 23.12
N VAL A 337 -10.98 6.48 22.48
CA VAL A 337 -9.93 6.74 21.49
C VAL A 337 -10.35 6.43 20.06
N ALA A 338 -11.21 5.43 19.84
CA ALA A 338 -11.65 5.04 18.51
C ALA A 338 -12.90 4.17 18.51
N VAL A 339 -13.47 3.95 17.33
CA VAL A 339 -14.41 2.87 17.04
C VAL A 339 -13.80 1.93 15.99
N LEU A 340 -13.86 0.62 16.25
CA LEU A 340 -13.60 -0.44 15.27
C LEU A 340 -14.93 -0.93 14.70
N GLU A 341 -15.15 -0.74 13.40
CA GLU A 341 -16.26 -1.33 12.66
C GLU A 341 -15.84 -2.72 12.15
N ALA A 342 -16.36 -3.77 12.79
CA ALA A 342 -15.92 -5.15 12.59
C ALA A 342 -16.50 -5.73 11.28
N SER A 343 -15.69 -5.87 10.24
CA SER A 343 -16.09 -6.53 8.97
C SER A 343 -15.71 -8.01 8.93
N SER A 344 -14.71 -8.41 9.73
CA SER A 344 -14.20 -9.78 9.80
C SER A 344 -14.00 -10.22 11.23
N ILE A 345 -14.44 -11.44 11.56
CA ILE A 345 -14.29 -12.07 12.88
C ILE A 345 -13.97 -13.54 12.65
N TRP A 346 -12.82 -14.01 13.11
CA TRP A 346 -12.38 -15.37 12.85
C TRP A 346 -11.48 -15.91 13.98
N LYS A 347 -11.22 -17.21 13.94
CA LYS A 347 -10.26 -17.88 14.83
C LYS A 347 -8.99 -18.20 14.02
N PRO A 348 -7.86 -17.50 14.26
CA PRO A 348 -6.63 -17.72 13.51
C PRO A 348 -5.97 -19.06 13.83
N ASN A 349 -5.16 -19.57 12.89
CA ASN A 349 -4.23 -20.65 13.17
C ASN A 349 -2.89 -20.08 13.67
N LYS A 350 -2.80 -19.88 14.98
CA LYS A 350 -1.63 -19.30 15.65
C LYS A 350 -0.34 -20.12 15.50
N VAL A 351 -0.44 -21.43 15.23
CA VAL A 351 0.75 -22.25 14.97
C VAL A 351 1.35 -21.93 13.61
N VAL A 352 0.50 -21.69 12.61
CA VAL A 352 0.95 -21.23 11.28
C VAL A 352 1.53 -19.83 11.39
N GLU A 353 0.83 -18.91 12.07
CA GLU A 353 1.39 -17.58 12.33
C GLU A 353 2.75 -17.65 13.03
N ALA A 354 2.88 -18.52 14.04
CA ALA A 354 4.13 -18.66 14.76
C ALA A 354 5.31 -19.01 13.82
N LYS A 355 5.12 -20.07 13.03
CA LYS A 355 6.14 -20.59 12.11
C LYS A 355 6.47 -19.60 11.00
N GLU A 356 5.45 -19.01 10.38
CA GLU A 356 5.66 -18.16 9.21
C GLU A 356 6.17 -16.76 9.60
N CYS A 357 5.70 -16.19 10.72
CA CYS A 357 6.10 -14.84 11.13
C CYS A 357 7.37 -14.80 11.96
N TYR A 358 7.61 -15.78 12.83
CA TYR A 358 8.75 -15.79 13.76
C TYR A 358 9.76 -16.92 13.46
N GLY A 359 9.56 -17.69 12.40
CA GLY A 359 10.46 -18.79 12.02
C GLY A 359 10.43 -20.01 12.95
N THR A 360 9.66 -19.97 14.04
CA THR A 360 9.62 -21.02 15.05
C THR A 360 8.24 -21.14 15.69
N SER A 361 7.92 -22.33 16.22
CA SER A 361 6.77 -22.54 17.11
C SER A 361 7.21 -22.81 18.55
N SER A 362 8.48 -22.56 18.91
CA SER A 362 8.97 -22.72 20.28
C SER A 362 8.39 -21.63 21.19
N LEU A 363 7.91 -22.03 22.37
CA LEU A 363 7.45 -21.11 23.41
C LEU A 363 8.61 -20.37 24.10
N GLU A 364 9.87 -20.67 23.77
CA GLU A 364 11.02 -19.87 24.20
C GLU A 364 11.07 -18.51 23.49
N HIS A 365 10.56 -18.44 22.26
CA HIS A 365 10.45 -17.16 21.56
C HIS A 365 9.36 -16.32 22.26
N PRO A 366 9.68 -15.13 22.79
CA PRO A 366 8.80 -14.37 23.70
C PRO A 366 7.44 -14.05 23.05
N THR A 367 7.43 -13.71 21.77
CA THR A 367 6.18 -13.41 21.06
C THR A 367 5.38 -14.66 20.69
N VAL A 368 6.02 -15.83 20.52
CA VAL A 368 5.29 -17.10 20.33
C VAL A 368 4.66 -17.52 21.66
N ALA A 369 5.34 -17.31 22.79
CA ALA A 369 4.78 -17.49 24.12
C ALA A 369 3.54 -16.60 24.32
N SER A 370 3.66 -15.30 24.06
CA SER A 370 2.55 -14.34 24.15
C SER A 370 1.39 -14.71 23.22
N LEU A 371 1.68 -15.13 21.97
CA LEU A 371 0.68 -15.55 21.01
C LEU A 371 -0.22 -16.68 21.56
N VAL A 372 0.35 -17.61 22.32
CA VAL A 372 -0.38 -18.73 22.93
C VAL A 372 -1.04 -18.36 24.26
N GLN A 373 -0.36 -17.59 25.11
CA GLN A 373 -0.74 -17.39 26.51
C GLN A 373 -1.56 -16.11 26.76
N GLU A 374 -1.32 -15.06 25.99
CA GLU A 374 -1.82 -13.70 26.27
C GLU A 374 -2.76 -13.20 25.17
N ILE A 375 -2.41 -13.45 23.91
CA ILE A 375 -3.19 -12.97 22.76
C ILE A 375 -4.55 -13.70 22.73
N GLY A 376 -5.63 -12.95 22.54
CA GLY A 376 -6.99 -13.44 22.47
C GLY A 376 -7.20 -14.56 21.44
N LYS A 377 -8.26 -15.35 21.65
CA LYS A 377 -8.57 -16.53 20.83
C LYS A 377 -9.10 -16.16 19.44
N TYR A 378 -9.79 -15.04 19.32
CA TYR A 378 -10.42 -14.59 18.08
C TYR A 378 -9.77 -13.29 17.61
N TYR A 379 -9.66 -13.14 16.30
CA TYR A 379 -9.26 -11.89 15.67
C TYR A 379 -10.45 -11.19 15.04
N ILE A 380 -10.40 -9.87 15.10
CA ILE A 380 -11.38 -8.95 14.55
C ILE A 380 -10.64 -8.00 13.62
N GLY A 381 -11.10 -7.95 12.38
CA GLY A 381 -10.62 -7.07 11.33
C GLY A 381 -11.70 -6.10 10.92
N GLY A 382 -11.29 -4.94 10.44
CA GLY A 382 -12.21 -3.93 9.94
C GLY A 382 -11.71 -2.52 10.11
N ARG A 383 -12.59 -1.59 9.75
CA ARG A 383 -12.24 -0.18 9.61
C ARG A 383 -12.13 0.50 10.96
N MET A 384 -11.12 1.35 11.11
CA MET A 384 -10.91 2.15 12.31
C MET A 384 -11.36 3.59 12.09
N HIS A 385 -12.00 4.15 13.11
CA HIS A 385 -12.42 5.55 13.18
C HIS A 385 -11.83 6.16 14.46
N GLY A 386 -10.79 6.99 14.35
CA GLY A 386 -10.09 7.58 15.48
C GLY A 386 -10.74 8.86 15.98
N PHE A 387 -10.74 9.06 17.30
CA PHE A 387 -11.21 10.28 17.96
C PHE A 387 -10.06 11.00 18.64
N GLU A 388 -9.22 10.25 19.33
CA GLU A 388 -7.99 10.72 19.98
C GLU A 388 -6.90 9.66 19.83
N LEU A 389 -5.64 10.08 19.68
CA LEU A 389 -4.50 9.17 19.76
C LEU A 389 -4.27 8.68 21.20
N PRO A 390 -4.00 7.38 21.43
CA PRO A 390 -3.60 6.86 22.72
C PRO A 390 -2.37 7.59 23.31
N LYS A 391 -2.43 7.96 24.60
CA LYS A 391 -1.34 8.67 25.32
C LYS A 391 -0.61 7.73 26.27
N PHE A 392 0.72 7.73 26.20
CA PHE A 392 1.59 6.77 26.91
C PHE A 392 2.42 7.37 28.05
N GLY A 393 2.23 8.66 28.37
CA GLY A 393 3.02 9.35 29.40
C GLY A 393 4.35 9.93 28.87
N TYR A 394 4.54 9.90 27.56
CA TYR A 394 5.63 10.54 26.84
C TYR A 394 5.14 11.11 25.50
N THR A 395 5.90 12.01 24.90
CA THR A 395 5.57 12.62 23.61
C THR A 395 5.66 11.57 22.50
N THR A 396 4.61 11.45 21.71
CA THR A 396 4.55 10.58 20.54
C THR A 396 4.18 11.44 19.34
N GLN A 397 5.12 11.58 18.39
CA GLN A 397 4.86 12.34 17.17
C GLN A 397 4.30 11.41 16.11
N THR A 398 3.33 11.90 15.36
CA THR A 398 2.76 11.22 14.19
C THR A 398 3.70 11.29 12.99
N PRO A 399 3.54 10.41 11.98
CA PRO A 399 4.24 10.53 10.71
C PRO A 399 4.10 11.91 10.06
N ALA A 400 2.91 12.52 10.13
CA ALA A 400 2.67 13.85 9.58
C ALA A 400 3.47 14.94 10.30
N GLU A 401 3.49 14.91 11.65
CA GLU A 401 4.24 15.86 12.47
C GLU A 401 5.75 15.72 12.25
N VAL A 402 6.29 14.49 12.24
CA VAL A 402 7.71 14.28 11.98
C VAL A 402 8.06 14.78 10.58
N ARG A 403 7.30 14.40 9.55
CA ARG A 403 7.52 14.88 8.17
C ARG A 403 7.55 16.40 8.06
N ALA A 404 6.68 17.10 8.79
CA ALA A 404 6.66 18.56 8.79
C ALA A 404 7.95 19.20 9.34
N THR A 405 8.76 18.46 10.10
CA THR A 405 10.06 18.92 10.60
C THR A 405 11.24 18.56 9.69
N LEU A 406 11.02 17.75 8.65
CA LEU A 406 12.06 17.28 7.73
C LEU A 406 12.22 18.28 6.57
N PRO A 407 13.45 18.70 6.22
CA PRO A 407 13.67 19.57 5.07
C PRO A 407 13.43 18.81 3.74
N GLU A 408 12.73 19.43 2.79
CA GLU A 408 12.32 18.80 1.52
C GLU A 408 13.48 18.23 0.68
N ASN A 409 14.66 18.86 0.74
CA ASN A 409 15.82 18.50 -0.08
C ASN A 409 16.86 17.60 0.63
N LYS A 410 16.51 17.01 1.78
CA LYS A 410 17.45 16.21 2.57
C LYS A 410 17.05 14.74 2.56
N GLN A 411 18.05 13.87 2.42
CA GLN A 411 17.87 12.45 2.72
C GLN A 411 17.67 12.28 4.23
N VAL A 412 16.86 11.30 4.60
CA VAL A 412 16.52 10.98 5.99
C VAL A 412 16.93 9.54 6.25
N VAL A 413 17.91 9.36 7.12
CA VAL A 413 18.42 8.07 7.57
C VAL A 413 17.78 7.75 8.91
N ALA A 414 16.96 6.71 8.95
CA ALA A 414 16.29 6.32 10.17
C ALA A 414 17.08 5.26 10.93
N PHE A 415 17.17 5.45 12.25
CA PHE A 415 17.74 4.50 13.19
C PHE A 415 16.65 3.99 14.12
N GLN A 416 16.41 2.70 14.06
CA GLN A 416 15.55 1.98 14.99
C GLN A 416 16.39 1.38 16.11
N ASN A 417 15.95 1.55 17.34
CA ASN A 417 16.51 0.86 18.49
C ASN A 417 15.43 0.53 19.52
N ARG A 418 15.69 -0.53 20.30
CA ARG A 418 14.94 -0.85 21.51
C ARG A 418 15.78 -0.73 22.78
N ASN A 419 17.09 -0.55 22.67
CA ASN A 419 18.03 -0.43 23.79
C ASN A 419 18.50 1.03 23.97
N PRO A 420 18.98 1.42 25.18
CA PRO A 420 19.70 2.68 25.36
C PRO A 420 20.81 2.88 24.32
N ILE A 421 20.99 4.11 23.86
CA ILE A 421 22.04 4.46 22.90
C ILE A 421 23.35 4.63 23.67
N HIS A 422 24.21 3.61 23.60
CA HIS A 422 25.59 3.70 24.09
C HIS A 422 26.53 4.23 23.00
N ARG A 423 27.80 4.47 23.35
CA ARG A 423 28.78 5.12 22.46
C ARG A 423 28.96 4.43 21.11
N ALA A 424 29.00 3.09 21.05
CA ALA A 424 29.06 2.39 19.76
C ALA A 424 27.85 2.68 18.83
N HIS A 425 26.62 2.76 19.35
CA HIS A 425 25.46 3.19 18.55
C HIS A 425 25.59 4.64 18.11
N PHE A 426 26.12 5.51 18.97
CA PHE A 426 26.35 6.90 18.63
C PHE A 426 27.37 7.05 17.48
N GLU A 427 28.50 6.37 17.56
CA GLU A 427 29.51 6.38 16.49
C GLU A 427 28.97 5.80 15.18
N LEU A 428 28.13 4.75 15.26
CA LEU A 428 27.42 4.21 14.09
C LEU A 428 26.54 5.26 13.42
N LEU A 429 25.82 6.08 14.21
CA LEU A 429 24.99 7.18 13.68
C LEU A 429 25.86 8.22 12.96
N ILE A 430 27.04 8.54 13.52
CA ILE A 430 27.98 9.46 12.90
C ILE A 430 28.56 8.90 11.59
N CYS A 431 28.91 7.61 11.55
CA CYS A 431 29.28 6.94 10.30
C CYS A 431 28.17 7.03 9.26
N ALA A 432 26.93 6.77 9.65
CA ALA A 432 25.81 6.81 8.73
C ALA A 432 25.55 8.18 8.11
N GLN A 433 25.77 9.25 8.86
CA GLN A 433 25.69 10.61 8.33
C GLN A 433 26.82 10.95 7.36
N LYS A 434 28.02 10.38 7.57
CA LYS A 434 29.15 10.57 6.65
C LYS A 434 28.93 9.85 5.32
N ASP A 435 28.36 8.64 5.39
CA ASP A 435 28.10 7.81 4.21
C ASP A 435 26.93 8.38 3.39
N VAL A 436 25.85 8.79 4.06
CA VAL A 436 24.73 9.51 3.43
C VAL A 436 24.92 11.00 3.68
N LYS A 437 25.80 11.61 2.87
CA LYS A 437 26.18 13.02 3.02
C LYS A 437 24.97 13.93 3.10
N ASP A 438 25.05 14.89 4.01
CA ASP A 438 24.05 15.95 4.17
C ASP A 438 22.64 15.43 4.51
N SER A 439 22.56 14.31 5.23
CA SER A 439 21.31 13.71 5.68
C SER A 439 20.88 14.17 7.08
N ILE A 440 19.57 14.03 7.33
CA ILE A 440 18.96 14.04 8.64
C ILE A 440 19.03 12.64 9.25
N LEU A 441 19.41 12.56 10.52
CA LEU A 441 19.39 11.32 11.29
C LEU A 441 18.11 11.26 12.13
N LEU A 442 17.14 10.48 11.68
CA LEU A 442 15.89 10.22 12.42
C LEU A 442 16.13 9.10 13.45
N VAL A 443 16.49 9.49 14.67
CA VAL A 443 16.63 8.58 15.81
C VAL A 443 15.25 8.30 16.36
N HIS A 444 14.77 7.09 16.12
CA HIS A 444 13.36 6.77 16.30
C HIS A 444 13.18 5.46 17.04
N PRO A 445 13.52 5.37 18.33
CA PRO A 445 13.36 4.15 19.12
C PRO A 445 11.91 3.69 19.22
N THR A 446 11.73 2.38 19.37
CA THR A 446 10.48 1.78 19.84
C THR A 446 10.39 1.90 21.36
N CYS A 447 9.28 2.43 21.87
CA CYS A 447 9.04 2.70 23.28
C CYS A 447 7.84 1.96 23.88
N GLY A 448 7.11 1.16 23.08
CA GLY A 448 6.07 0.26 23.60
C GLY A 448 6.65 -1.01 24.22
N PRO A 449 5.78 -2.01 24.52
CA PRO A 449 6.19 -3.27 25.14
C PRO A 449 7.28 -4.00 24.34
N THR A 450 8.24 -4.58 25.06
CA THR A 450 9.38 -5.35 24.51
C THR A 450 9.48 -6.72 25.19
N GLN A 451 10.45 -7.54 24.79
CA GLN A 451 10.68 -8.84 25.40
C GLN A 451 11.01 -8.72 26.92
N PRO A 452 10.71 -9.75 27.73
CA PRO A 452 11.13 -9.80 29.12
C PRO A 452 12.65 -9.62 29.28
N GLY A 453 13.06 -8.82 30.26
CA GLY A 453 14.47 -8.52 30.54
C GLY A 453 15.01 -7.26 29.85
N ASP A 454 14.32 -6.74 28.83
CA ASP A 454 14.66 -5.43 28.26
C ASP A 454 14.36 -4.29 29.27
N ILE A 455 15.12 -3.20 29.18
CA ILE A 455 14.92 -2.01 30.02
C ILE A 455 13.57 -1.37 29.68
N ASP A 456 12.82 -0.95 30.71
CA ASP A 456 11.51 -0.30 30.55
C ASP A 456 11.53 0.89 29.57
N GLY A 457 10.44 1.07 28.82
CA GLY A 457 10.32 2.12 27.80
C GLY A 457 10.47 3.53 28.35
N LEU A 458 9.86 3.84 29.50
CA LEU A 458 9.95 5.18 30.10
C LEU A 458 11.36 5.47 30.58
N VAL A 459 12.05 4.46 31.13
CA VAL A 459 13.47 4.58 31.53
C VAL A 459 14.35 4.82 30.31
N ARG A 460 14.15 4.07 29.21
CA ARG A 460 14.91 4.28 27.97
C ARG A 460 14.70 5.67 27.39
N ILE A 461 13.48 6.20 27.40
CA ILE A 461 13.18 7.56 26.94
C ILE A 461 14.00 8.61 27.70
N GLN A 462 14.16 8.46 29.01
CA GLN A 462 15.00 9.38 29.80
C GLN A 462 16.45 9.40 29.29
N THR A 463 16.99 8.24 28.90
CA THR A 463 18.34 8.17 28.33
C THR A 463 18.43 8.86 26.97
N TYR A 464 17.38 8.77 26.14
CA TYR A 464 17.33 9.42 24.84
C TYR A 464 17.19 10.94 24.95
N GLU A 465 16.36 11.44 25.86
CA GLU A 465 16.23 12.90 26.10
C GLU A 465 17.52 13.50 26.68
N ALA A 466 18.24 12.76 27.53
CA ALA A 466 19.56 13.18 28.01
C ALA A 466 20.54 13.33 26.84
N LEU A 467 20.64 12.30 25.97
CA LEU A 467 21.53 12.31 24.82
C LEU A 467 21.14 13.39 23.79
N LYS A 468 19.84 13.58 23.53
CA LYS A 468 19.32 14.65 22.69
C LYS A 468 19.75 16.03 23.19
N THR A 469 19.63 16.27 24.50
CA THR A 469 20.03 17.54 25.12
C THR A 469 21.54 17.77 25.00
N GLU A 470 22.34 16.72 25.22
CA GLU A 470 23.80 16.79 25.12
C GLU A 470 24.28 17.07 23.68
N THR A 471 23.58 16.52 22.69
CA THR A 471 24.01 16.53 21.29
C THR A 471 23.38 17.65 20.45
N GLU A 472 22.37 18.36 20.96
CA GLU A 472 21.56 19.33 20.19
C GLU A 472 22.40 20.39 19.45
N LYS A 473 23.45 20.93 20.10
CA LYS A 473 24.27 22.01 19.54
C LYS A 473 25.29 21.52 18.51
N GLU A 474 25.92 20.38 18.79
CA GLU A 474 27.01 19.84 17.97
C GLU A 474 26.46 19.03 16.79
N TYR A 475 25.29 18.41 16.96
CA TYR A 475 24.65 17.50 16.00
C TYR A 475 23.22 17.97 15.64
N PRO A 476 23.06 19.15 15.02
CA PRO A 476 21.74 19.70 14.68
C PRO A 476 20.98 18.90 13.62
N MET A 477 21.62 17.89 12.99
CA MET A 477 21.00 16.98 12.04
C MET A 477 20.12 15.91 12.71
N PHE A 478 20.25 15.69 14.02
CA PHE A 478 19.41 14.72 14.71
C PHE A 478 17.95 15.18 14.75
N ARG A 479 17.04 14.23 14.47
CA ARG A 479 15.61 14.35 14.72
C ARG A 479 15.20 13.19 15.60
N TRP A 480 14.61 13.50 16.74
CA TRP A 480 14.21 12.51 17.74
C TRP A 480 12.71 12.37 17.71
N ALA A 481 12.21 11.15 17.60
CA ALA A 481 10.80 10.80 17.71
C ALA A 481 10.69 9.47 18.49
N TYR A 482 9.55 9.22 19.15
CA TYR A 482 9.34 8.03 19.97
C TYR A 482 8.14 7.24 19.46
N LEU A 483 8.36 5.97 19.12
CA LEU A 483 7.34 5.12 18.51
C LEU A 483 6.68 4.23 19.57
N PRO A 484 5.38 4.39 19.88
CA PRO A 484 4.64 3.46 20.72
C PRO A 484 4.24 2.23 19.89
N TYR A 485 5.22 1.34 19.67
CA TYR A 485 5.06 0.08 18.95
C TYR A 485 5.39 -1.09 19.88
N SER A 486 4.59 -2.15 19.83
CA SER A 486 4.88 -3.37 20.59
C SER A 486 5.82 -4.25 19.77
N MET A 487 7.04 -4.46 20.26
CA MET A 487 8.02 -5.32 19.59
C MET A 487 7.54 -6.78 19.55
N LYS A 488 7.69 -7.40 18.39
CA LYS A 488 7.29 -8.78 18.09
C LYS A 488 8.49 -9.73 18.01
N MET A 489 9.69 -9.20 18.14
CA MET A 489 10.96 -9.91 18.08
C MET A 489 11.09 -10.81 16.84
N ALA A 490 10.52 -10.37 15.71
CA ALA A 490 10.34 -11.21 14.52
C ALA A 490 11.50 -11.08 13.50
N GLY A 491 12.67 -10.67 13.98
CA GLY A 491 13.91 -10.60 13.21
C GLY A 491 13.73 -9.97 11.82
N PRO A 492 14.02 -10.71 10.72
CA PRO A 492 13.94 -10.18 9.36
C PRO A 492 12.58 -9.62 8.94
N ARG A 493 11.46 -10.23 9.36
CA ARG A 493 10.12 -9.74 9.01
C ARG A 493 9.78 -8.45 9.75
N GLU A 494 10.21 -8.34 11.00
CA GLU A 494 10.04 -7.11 11.78
C GLU A 494 10.94 -5.97 11.28
N ALA A 495 12.12 -6.28 10.73
CA ALA A 495 12.95 -5.28 10.05
C ALA A 495 12.19 -4.63 8.87
N ILE A 496 11.49 -5.43 8.05
CA ILE A 496 10.61 -4.90 6.98
C ILE A 496 9.46 -4.06 7.55
N GLN A 497 8.82 -4.52 8.64
CA GLN A 497 7.79 -3.74 9.31
C GLN A 497 8.33 -2.38 9.78
N HIS A 498 9.52 -2.35 10.39
CA HIS A 498 10.17 -1.12 10.82
C HIS A 498 10.59 -0.21 9.67
N MET A 499 11.06 -0.76 8.55
CA MET A 499 11.33 0.00 7.33
C MET A 499 10.06 0.68 6.82
N ILE A 500 8.94 -0.05 6.75
CA ILE A 500 7.64 0.48 6.31
C ILE A 500 7.16 1.60 7.23
N ILE A 501 7.24 1.41 8.55
CA ILE A 501 6.88 2.45 9.51
C ILE A 501 7.76 3.68 9.26
N ARG A 502 9.09 3.54 9.19
CA ARG A 502 9.98 4.70 9.05
C ARG A 502 9.86 5.37 7.69
N LYS A 503 9.55 4.60 6.64
CA LYS A 503 9.11 5.14 5.36
C LYS A 503 7.90 6.06 5.54
N ASN A 504 6.89 5.64 6.30
CA ASN A 504 5.73 6.49 6.61
C ASN A 504 6.14 7.77 7.36
N TYR A 505 7.18 7.75 8.19
CA TYR A 505 7.74 8.94 8.84
C TYR A 505 8.68 9.80 7.95
N GLY A 506 8.90 9.42 6.69
CA GLY A 506 9.72 10.18 5.73
C GLY A 506 11.14 9.67 5.54
N ALA A 507 11.48 8.50 6.10
CA ALA A 507 12.79 7.90 5.90
C ALA A 507 13.00 7.53 4.42
N THR A 508 14.17 7.90 3.92
CA THR A 508 14.70 7.51 2.60
C THR A 508 15.71 6.38 2.71
N HIS A 509 16.36 6.28 3.87
CA HIS A 509 17.36 5.29 4.21
C HIS A 509 17.02 4.70 5.57
N PHE A 510 17.39 3.44 5.80
CA PHE A 510 17.11 2.76 7.05
C PHE A 510 18.31 1.92 7.48
N ILE A 511 18.76 2.13 8.71
CA ILE A 511 19.91 1.42 9.27
C ILE A 511 19.47 0.03 9.72
N ILE A 512 20.15 -1.00 9.22
CA ILE A 512 19.99 -2.38 9.69
C ILE A 512 21.34 -2.89 10.18
N GLY A 513 21.46 -3.09 11.49
CA GLY A 513 22.64 -3.68 12.14
C GLY A 513 22.57 -5.20 12.21
N ARG A 514 23.51 -5.80 12.97
CA ARG A 514 23.51 -7.24 13.29
C ARG A 514 22.26 -7.61 14.12
N ASP A 515 21.65 -8.74 13.80
CA ASP A 515 20.54 -9.36 14.56
C ASP A 515 19.38 -8.39 14.88
N MET A 516 19.03 -7.55 13.89
CA MET A 516 17.99 -6.56 14.06
C MET A 516 16.64 -7.22 14.36
N ALA A 517 15.97 -6.71 15.42
CA ALA A 517 14.69 -7.22 15.91
C ALA A 517 14.72 -8.71 16.30
N GLY A 518 15.91 -9.30 16.49
CA GLY A 518 16.07 -10.68 16.94
C GLY A 518 15.98 -10.83 18.46
N THR A 519 15.90 -12.09 18.87
CA THR A 519 15.85 -12.56 20.25
C THR A 519 16.63 -13.86 20.39
N LYS A 520 16.90 -14.26 21.62
CA LYS A 520 17.71 -15.43 21.97
C LYS A 520 16.88 -16.46 22.71
N SER A 521 17.22 -17.73 22.55
CA SER A 521 16.71 -18.78 23.43
C SER A 521 17.10 -18.48 24.88
N THR A 522 16.16 -18.72 25.80
CA THR A 522 16.41 -18.60 27.24
C THR A 522 17.06 -19.86 27.83
N ILE A 523 17.19 -20.93 27.05
CA ILE A 523 17.76 -22.22 27.46
C ILE A 523 19.24 -22.32 27.08
N ASP A 524 19.57 -22.13 25.80
CA ASP A 524 20.95 -22.30 25.29
C ASP A 524 21.65 -20.96 24.96
N GLY A 525 20.90 -19.87 24.86
CA GLY A 525 21.44 -18.53 24.57
C GLY A 525 21.70 -18.27 23.09
N GLU A 526 21.32 -19.18 22.20
CA GLU A 526 21.50 -19.04 20.75
C GLU A 526 20.49 -18.06 20.14
N ASP A 527 20.91 -17.39 19.06
CA ASP A 527 20.07 -16.46 18.31
C ASP A 527 18.98 -17.24 17.53
N PHE A 528 17.72 -16.79 17.58
CA PHE A 528 16.63 -17.40 16.79
C PHE A 528 16.75 -17.12 15.28
N TYR A 529 17.53 -16.10 14.91
CA TYR A 529 17.72 -15.65 13.54
C TYR A 529 19.21 -15.54 13.25
N GLY A 530 19.61 -15.71 11.98
CA GLY A 530 20.98 -15.48 11.57
C GLY A 530 21.37 -14.01 11.76
N ALA A 531 22.63 -13.78 12.14
CA ALA A 531 23.17 -12.47 12.47
C ALA A 531 22.96 -11.39 11.38
N TYR A 532 22.82 -11.80 10.12
CA TYR A 532 22.64 -10.90 8.97
C TYR A 532 21.31 -11.11 8.21
N ASP A 533 20.42 -12.00 8.67
CA ASP A 533 19.19 -12.34 7.94
C ASP A 533 18.30 -11.11 7.71
N ALA A 534 18.24 -10.20 8.69
CA ALA A 534 17.50 -8.95 8.58
C ALA A 534 18.13 -7.98 7.57
N GLN A 535 19.46 -7.94 7.47
CA GLN A 535 20.15 -7.11 6.48
C GLN A 535 19.89 -7.62 5.07
N GLU A 536 20.01 -8.92 4.85
CA GLU A 536 19.79 -9.54 3.54
C GLU A 536 18.33 -9.41 3.11
N THR A 537 17.39 -9.58 4.03
CA THR A 537 15.95 -9.37 3.77
C THR A 537 15.67 -7.90 3.46
N GLY A 538 16.24 -6.96 4.22
CA GLY A 538 16.11 -5.54 3.96
C GLY A 538 16.67 -5.14 2.59
N LYS A 539 17.88 -5.60 2.25
CA LYS A 539 18.52 -5.36 0.93
C LYS A 539 17.66 -5.89 -0.21
N LYS A 540 17.14 -7.13 -0.07
CA LYS A 540 16.25 -7.77 -1.05
C LYS A 540 15.03 -6.90 -1.39
N TYR A 541 14.42 -6.28 -0.39
CA TYR A 541 13.19 -5.49 -0.57
C TYR A 541 13.40 -3.97 -0.61
N SER A 542 14.65 -3.50 -0.53
CA SER A 542 15.01 -2.08 -0.46
C SER A 542 14.47 -1.28 -1.65
N ALA A 543 14.66 -1.80 -2.87
CA ALA A 543 14.20 -1.15 -4.10
C ALA A 543 12.66 -1.08 -4.16
N GLU A 544 11.97 -2.20 -3.84
CA GLU A 544 10.51 -2.26 -3.82
C GLU A 544 9.91 -1.30 -2.79
N LEU A 545 10.53 -1.25 -1.61
CA LEU A 545 10.17 -0.34 -0.54
C LEU A 545 10.66 1.08 -0.78
N GLY A 546 11.42 1.40 -1.82
CA GLY A 546 11.99 2.75 -2.01
C GLY A 546 12.69 3.28 -0.75
N VAL A 547 13.31 2.42 0.04
CA VAL A 547 14.08 2.78 1.24
C VAL A 547 15.41 2.07 1.17
N THR A 548 16.48 2.84 0.99
CA THR A 548 17.84 2.31 0.88
C THR A 548 18.30 1.75 2.22
N VAL A 549 18.72 0.49 2.25
CA VAL A 549 19.32 -0.08 3.46
C VAL A 549 20.75 0.40 3.60
N THR A 550 21.06 1.03 4.72
CA THR A 550 22.43 1.28 5.16
C THR A 550 22.79 0.23 6.20
N HIS A 551 23.82 -0.55 5.94
CA HIS A 551 24.26 -1.62 6.82
C HIS A 551 25.64 -1.29 7.36
N TYR A 552 25.89 -1.70 8.60
CA TYR A 552 27.16 -1.53 9.28
C TYR A 552 27.53 -2.83 9.97
N GLU A 553 28.83 -3.11 10.01
CA GLU A 553 29.39 -4.16 10.83
C GLU A 553 29.34 -3.77 12.32
N ASN A 554 29.77 -4.67 13.19
CA ASN A 554 29.73 -4.40 14.62
C ASN A 554 30.69 -3.26 14.97
N MET A 555 30.20 -2.24 15.69
CA MET A 555 31.07 -1.19 16.24
C MET A 555 31.68 -1.65 17.56
N VAL A 556 33.01 -1.82 17.59
CA VAL A 556 33.76 -2.28 18.77
C VAL A 556 34.73 -1.21 19.27
N TYR A 557 34.94 -1.17 20.59
CA TYR A 557 35.93 -0.29 21.21
C TYR A 557 37.28 -0.99 21.28
N VAL A 558 38.29 -0.46 20.59
CA VAL A 558 39.62 -1.08 20.47
C VAL A 558 40.62 -0.48 21.48
N GLY A 559 40.30 0.69 22.04
CA GLY A 559 41.09 1.33 23.09
C GLY A 559 41.05 2.86 23.01
N PRO A 560 41.67 3.57 23.96
CA PRO A 560 41.60 5.04 24.02
C PRO A 560 42.24 5.74 22.81
N GLU A 561 43.20 5.09 22.15
CA GLU A 561 43.95 5.68 21.03
C GLU A 561 43.20 5.57 19.70
N GLU A 562 42.55 4.43 19.43
CA GLU A 562 41.82 4.17 18.18
C GLU A 562 40.31 4.43 18.29
N GLY A 563 39.76 4.40 19.50
CA GLY A 563 38.34 4.61 19.75
C GLY A 563 37.47 3.44 19.29
N TYR A 564 36.41 3.76 18.54
CA TYR A 564 35.43 2.79 18.03
C TYR A 564 35.64 2.56 16.53
N VAL A 565 35.69 1.29 16.11
CA VAL A 565 35.85 0.87 14.70
C VAL A 565 34.81 -0.19 14.32
N GLN A 566 34.60 -0.39 13.01
CA GLN A 566 33.81 -1.50 12.47
C GLN A 566 34.68 -2.77 12.46
N ASP A 567 34.16 -3.87 13.03
CA ASP A 567 34.79 -5.21 13.15
C ASP A 567 34.53 -6.12 11.95
#